data_AF-A0A2P8K6V5-F1
#
_entry.id   AF-A0A2P8K6V5-F1
#
_cell.length_a   1.000
_cell.length_b   1.000
_cell.length_c   1.000
_cell.angle_alpha   90.00
_cell.angle_beta   90.00
_cell.angle_gamma   90.00
#
_symmetry.space_group_name_H-M   'P 1'
#
loop_
_entity.id
_entity.type
_entity.pdbx_description
1 polymer ?
#
loop_
_entity_poly.entity_id
_entity_poly.type
_entity_poly.pdbx_seq_one_letter_code
_entity_poly.pdbx_strand_id
1 'polypeptide(L)'
;LKTRGLTRIADEIAGERQRADPSGTLRVACAHFTAMQLISPLLPDFLARYPLLRLELDINNHPVSLIGERIDVAIRITDNPEAGAIARRLGVCRSLLCAAPGWMRQHGPLTTPDDLQRHNCLLYSHFASQHWQFSDAQG
;
A
#
# COMPACT_ATOMS: atom_id res chain seq x y z
N LEU A 1 -17.51 37.62 10.14
CA LEU A 1 -17.50 37.61 11.63
C LEU A 1 -17.96 36.27 12.28
N LYS A 2 -18.52 35.29 11.56
CA LYS A 2 -18.96 34.00 12.15
C LYS A 2 -18.01 32.80 11.97
N THR A 3 -17.05 32.86 11.04
CA THR A 3 -16.17 31.71 10.72
C THR A 3 -15.02 31.51 11.72
N ARG A 4 -14.56 32.59 12.39
CA ARG A 4 -13.48 32.51 13.39
C ARG A 4 -13.91 31.86 14.71
N GLY A 5 -15.21 31.83 15.02
CA GLY A 5 -15.73 31.20 16.23
C GLY A 5 -15.72 29.66 16.16
N LEU A 6 -15.95 29.09 14.98
CA LEU A 6 -15.97 27.64 14.76
C LEU A 6 -14.58 27.02 14.82
N THR A 7 -13.55 27.71 14.30
CA THR A 7 -12.16 27.24 14.41
C THR A 7 -11.70 27.21 15.88
N ARG A 8 -12.08 28.22 16.68
CA ARG A 8 -11.72 28.26 18.10
C ARG A 8 -12.39 27.15 18.92
N ILE A 9 -13.65 26.82 18.62
CA ILE A 9 -14.35 25.70 19.28
C ILE A 9 -13.74 24.35 18.84
N ALA A 10 -13.35 24.19 17.58
CA ALA A 10 -12.65 23.01 17.11
C ALA A 10 -11.26 22.85 17.78
N ASP A 11 -10.55 23.96 17.97
CA ASP A 11 -9.25 23.99 18.67
C ASP A 11 -9.40 23.76 20.18
N GLU A 12 -10.48 24.25 20.81
CA GLU A 12 -10.80 23.98 22.23
C GLU A 12 -11.18 22.50 22.46
N ILE A 13 -11.93 21.88 21.53
CA ILE A 13 -12.21 20.42 21.56
C ILE A 13 -10.93 19.61 21.32
N ALA A 14 -9.97 20.14 20.56
CA ALA A 14 -8.67 19.50 20.33
C ALA A 14 -7.71 19.65 21.52
N GLY A 15 -7.84 20.73 22.31
CA GLY A 15 -6.96 21.07 23.43
C GLY A 15 -7.24 20.33 24.75
N GLU A 16 -8.45 19.82 24.95
CA GLU A 16 -8.84 19.13 26.20
C GLU A 16 -8.89 17.60 26.11
N ARG A 17 -8.57 17.02 24.95
CA ARG A 17 -8.27 15.58 24.90
C ARG A 17 -6.89 15.37 25.50
N GLN A 18 -6.83 15.25 26.83
CA GLN A 18 -5.83 14.44 27.49
C GLN A 18 -5.59 13.23 26.60
N ARG A 19 -4.38 13.11 26.01
CA ARG A 19 -4.09 12.13 24.96
C ARG A 19 -4.48 10.75 25.48
N ALA A 20 -5.71 10.35 25.19
CA ALA A 20 -6.19 9.04 25.57
C ALA A 20 -5.32 8.06 24.79
N ASP A 21 -4.78 7.08 25.50
CA ASP A 21 -4.02 6.04 24.83
C ASP A 21 -4.89 5.42 23.72
N PRO A 22 -4.35 5.27 22.50
CA PRO A 22 -5.07 4.64 21.41
C PRO A 22 -5.67 3.30 21.88
N SER A 23 -6.96 3.12 21.66
CA SER A 23 -7.71 1.96 22.15
C SER A 23 -8.80 1.54 21.17
N GLY A 24 -9.23 0.27 21.26
CA GLY A 24 -10.21 -0.32 20.35
C GLY A 24 -9.56 -1.11 19.20
N THR A 25 -10.35 -1.42 18.16
CA THR A 25 -9.87 -2.19 17.00
C THR A 25 -9.43 -1.24 15.89
N LEU A 26 -8.22 -1.43 15.37
CA LEU A 26 -7.74 -0.83 14.13
C LEU A 26 -7.76 -1.90 13.02
N ARG A 27 -8.61 -1.69 12.01
CA ARG A 27 -8.79 -2.55 10.83
C ARG A 27 -7.90 -2.08 9.70
N VAL A 28 -6.92 -2.89 9.33
CA VAL A 28 -5.93 -2.54 8.30
C VAL A 28 -6.01 -3.50 7.13
N ALA A 29 -6.24 -2.97 5.93
CA ALA A 29 -6.18 -3.76 4.70
C ALA A 29 -4.82 -3.59 4.02
N CYS A 30 -4.17 -4.67 3.60
CA CYS A 30 -2.88 -4.61 2.93
C CYS A 30 -2.60 -5.82 2.02
N ALA A 31 -1.59 -5.68 1.15
CA ALA A 31 -1.08 -6.80 0.34
C ALA A 31 -0.29 -7.78 1.21
N HIS A 32 -0.24 -9.06 0.80
CA HIS A 32 0.50 -10.11 1.52
C HIS A 32 1.97 -9.76 1.78
N PHE A 33 2.66 -9.24 0.76
CA PHE A 33 4.04 -8.77 0.90
C PHE A 33 4.15 -7.69 1.99
N THR A 34 3.27 -6.68 1.97
CA THR A 34 3.25 -5.61 2.98
C THR A 34 3.01 -6.16 4.38
N ALA A 35 2.05 -7.07 4.54
CA ALA A 35 1.75 -7.70 5.82
C ALA A 35 2.98 -8.40 6.41
N MET A 36 3.64 -9.24 5.60
CA MET A 36 4.71 -10.11 6.07
C MET A 36 6.05 -9.39 6.19
N GLN A 37 6.39 -8.53 5.23
CA GLN A 37 7.73 -7.94 5.14
C GLN A 37 7.82 -6.57 5.82
N LEU A 38 6.71 -5.85 5.96
CA LEU A 38 6.72 -4.48 6.49
C LEU A 38 5.96 -4.35 7.81
N ILE A 39 4.76 -4.92 7.92
CA ILE A 39 3.93 -4.77 9.12
C ILE A 39 4.37 -5.75 10.22
N SER A 40 4.44 -7.05 9.91
CA SER A 40 4.70 -8.10 10.90
C SER A 40 5.95 -7.87 11.75
N PRO A 41 7.10 -7.38 11.21
CA PRO A 41 8.28 -7.11 12.03
C PRO A 41 8.08 -5.97 13.05
N LEU A 42 7.14 -5.05 12.80
CA LEU A 42 6.87 -3.88 13.64
C LEU A 42 5.78 -4.15 14.70
N LEU A 43 5.00 -5.22 14.54
CA LEU A 43 3.86 -5.50 15.40
C LEU A 43 4.22 -5.66 16.88
N PRO A 44 5.30 -6.35 17.28
CA PRO A 44 5.63 -6.52 18.70
C PRO A 44 5.83 -5.18 19.41
N ASP A 45 6.66 -4.30 18.85
CA ASP A 45 6.95 -2.99 19.43
C ASP A 45 5.73 -2.07 19.38
N PHE A 46 4.95 -2.13 18.30
CA PHE A 46 3.74 -1.34 18.15
C PHE A 46 2.67 -1.71 19.18
N LEU A 47 2.42 -3.00 19.38
CA LEU A 47 1.43 -3.48 20.35
C LEU A 47 1.91 -3.33 21.80
N ALA A 48 3.22 -3.41 22.06
CA ALA A 48 3.79 -3.09 23.36
C ALA A 48 3.61 -1.59 23.70
N ARG A 49 3.76 -0.71 22.70
CA ARG A 49 3.55 0.73 22.84
C ARG A 49 2.08 1.11 23.01
N TYR A 50 1.16 0.35 22.40
CA TYR A 50 -0.28 0.62 22.40
C TYR A 50 -1.08 -0.61 22.85
N PRO A 51 -1.02 -0.97 24.15
CA PRO A 51 -1.56 -2.23 24.66
C PRO A 51 -3.10 -2.31 24.65
N LEU A 52 -3.78 -1.17 24.48
CA LEU A 52 -5.24 -1.11 24.41
C LEU A 52 -5.78 -1.25 22.97
N LEU A 53 -4.90 -1.33 21.97
CA LEU A 53 -5.27 -1.57 20.58
C LEU A 53 -5.37 -3.07 20.28
N ARG A 54 -6.35 -3.41 19.45
CA ARG A 54 -6.44 -4.68 18.73
C ARG A 54 -6.23 -4.41 17.25
N LEU A 55 -5.42 -5.24 16.59
CA LEU A 55 -5.21 -5.16 15.15
C LEU A 55 -6.00 -6.26 14.46
N GLU A 56 -6.80 -5.88 13.47
CA GLU A 56 -7.41 -6.81 12.52
C GLU A 56 -6.77 -6.54 11.14
N LEU A 57 -6.10 -7.54 10.59
CA LEU A 57 -5.45 -7.44 9.28
C LEU A 57 -6.30 -8.17 8.23
N ASP A 58 -6.75 -7.42 7.23
CA ASP A 58 -7.28 -7.96 6.00
C ASP A 58 -6.15 -8.04 4.96
N ILE A 59 -5.78 -9.27 4.59
CA ILE A 59 -4.64 -9.53 3.71
C ILE A 59 -5.15 -10.08 2.38
N ASN A 60 -5.21 -9.21 1.38
CA ASN A 60 -5.68 -9.54 0.04
C ASN A 60 -4.99 -8.66 -1.01
N ASN A 61 -5.21 -8.90 -2.30
CA ASN A 61 -4.65 -8.06 -3.37
C ASN A 61 -5.75 -7.41 -4.25
N HIS A 62 -7.02 -7.47 -3.85
CA HIS A 62 -8.10 -6.82 -4.58
C HIS A 62 -8.21 -5.33 -4.21
N PRO A 63 -8.88 -4.52 -5.05
CA PRO A 63 -9.31 -3.19 -4.65
C PRO A 63 -10.11 -3.27 -3.34
N VAL A 64 -9.84 -2.35 -2.42
CA VAL A 64 -10.51 -2.28 -1.11
C VAL A 64 -11.32 -0.99 -1.04
N SER A 65 -12.53 -1.06 -0.49
CA SER A 65 -13.31 0.11 -0.10
C SER A 65 -13.20 0.34 1.40
N LEU A 66 -12.66 1.50 1.79
CA LEU A 66 -12.53 1.87 3.20
C LEU A 66 -13.91 1.91 3.88
N ILE A 67 -14.92 2.44 3.19
CA ILE A 67 -16.27 2.57 3.72
C ILE A 67 -17.02 1.23 3.68
N GLY A 68 -17.04 0.58 2.51
CA GLY A 68 -17.82 -0.64 2.30
C GLY A 68 -17.37 -1.81 3.17
N GLU A 69 -16.06 -1.95 3.36
CA GLU A 69 -15.45 -3.06 4.11
C GLU A 69 -15.10 -2.68 5.56
N ARG A 70 -15.44 -1.44 5.98
CA ARG A 70 -15.17 -0.90 7.31
C ARG A 70 -13.68 -0.97 7.66
N ILE A 71 -12.83 -0.56 6.74
CA ILE A 71 -11.37 -0.52 6.90
C ILE A 71 -10.96 0.88 7.35
N ASP A 72 -10.18 0.98 8.42
CA ASP A 72 -9.69 2.26 8.93
C ASP A 72 -8.50 2.78 8.10
N VAL A 73 -7.62 1.87 7.69
CA VAL A 73 -6.41 2.20 6.92
C VAL A 73 -6.13 1.13 5.88
N ALA A 74 -5.93 1.53 4.62
CA ALA A 74 -5.42 0.66 3.57
C ALA A 74 -3.96 1.00 3.25
N ILE A 75 -3.07 0.00 3.27
CA ILE A 75 -1.67 0.12 2.83
C ILE A 75 -1.52 -0.63 1.51
N ARG A 76 -1.53 0.13 0.40
CA ARG A 76 -1.57 -0.38 -0.97
C ARG A 76 -0.47 0.22 -1.84
N ILE A 77 -0.01 -0.57 -2.81
CA ILE A 77 0.77 -0.07 -3.95
C ILE A 77 -0.26 0.35 -5.00
N THR A 78 -0.49 1.65 -5.14
CA THR A 78 -1.43 2.23 -6.10
C THR A 78 -0.99 3.65 -6.45
N ASP A 79 -1.25 4.04 -7.69
CA ASP A 79 -1.18 5.42 -8.18
C ASP A 79 -2.57 6.10 -8.18
N ASN A 80 -3.64 5.33 -7.96
CA ASN A 80 -5.02 5.77 -7.96
C ASN A 80 -5.74 5.30 -6.68
N PRO A 81 -5.60 6.02 -5.55
CA PRO A 81 -6.32 5.71 -4.31
C PRO A 81 -7.83 5.95 -4.44
N GLU A 82 -8.62 5.35 -3.55
CA GLU A 82 -10.09 5.52 -3.51
C GLU A 82 -10.48 7.00 -3.44
N ALA A 83 -11.47 7.41 -4.24
CA ALA A 83 -11.92 8.79 -4.28
C ALA A 83 -12.43 9.25 -2.90
N GLY A 84 -11.95 10.41 -2.44
CA GLY A 84 -12.28 10.94 -1.11
C GLY A 84 -11.43 10.37 0.03
N ALA A 85 -10.58 9.37 -0.22
CA ALA A 85 -9.62 8.91 0.78
C ALA A 85 -8.49 9.93 0.98
N ILE A 86 -8.03 10.07 2.22
CA ILE A 86 -6.80 10.81 2.53
C ILE A 86 -5.62 9.87 2.28
N ALA A 87 -4.89 10.11 1.19
CA ALA A 87 -3.74 9.30 0.82
C ALA A 87 -2.43 9.91 1.34
N ARG A 88 -1.55 9.06 1.88
CA ARG A 88 -0.18 9.40 2.23
C ARG A 88 0.78 8.46 1.52
N ARG A 89 1.71 9.01 0.74
CA ARG A 89 2.77 8.22 0.09
C ARG A 89 3.76 7.71 1.14
N LEU A 90 3.99 6.39 1.17
CA LEU A 90 4.96 5.74 2.06
C LEU A 90 6.30 5.46 1.37
N GLY A 91 6.30 5.31 0.05
CA GLY A 91 7.51 4.98 -0.71
C GLY A 91 7.25 4.78 -2.20
N VAL A 92 8.17 4.09 -2.86
CA VAL A 92 8.07 3.67 -4.26
C VAL A 92 8.34 2.18 -4.34
N CYS A 93 7.46 1.45 -4.98
CA CYS A 93 7.71 0.07 -5.38
C CYS A 93 8.14 0.07 -6.86
N ARG A 94 9.37 -0.37 -7.15
CA ARG A 94 9.88 -0.47 -8.53
C ARG A 94 9.67 -1.89 -9.04
N SER A 95 9.00 -2.03 -10.17
CA SER A 95 8.96 -3.30 -10.90
C SER A 95 10.26 -3.49 -11.67
N LEU A 96 10.79 -4.72 -11.65
CA LEU A 96 12.01 -5.09 -12.37
C LEU A 96 11.73 -6.27 -13.28
N LEU A 97 12.27 -6.22 -14.50
CA LEU A 97 12.35 -7.37 -15.37
C LEU A 97 13.46 -8.30 -14.88
N CYS A 98 13.13 -9.56 -14.63
CA CYS A 98 14.11 -10.57 -14.23
C CYS A 98 13.82 -11.90 -14.92
N ALA A 99 14.87 -12.70 -15.08
CA ALA A 99 14.81 -14.04 -15.61
C ALA A 99 15.75 -14.94 -14.82
N ALA A 100 15.39 -16.23 -14.71
CA ALA A 100 16.28 -17.20 -14.08
C ALA A 100 17.59 -17.31 -14.89
N PRO A 101 18.76 -17.46 -14.26
CA PRO A 101 20.03 -17.56 -14.98
C PRO A 101 20.07 -18.71 -16.00
N GLY A 102 19.37 -19.82 -15.71
CA GLY A 102 19.25 -20.95 -16.64
C GLY A 102 18.46 -20.62 -17.91
N TRP A 103 17.40 -19.81 -17.77
CA TRP A 103 16.61 -19.36 -18.90
C TRP A 103 17.43 -18.46 -19.84
N MET A 104 18.20 -17.51 -19.27
CA MET A 104 19.08 -16.62 -20.04
C MET A 104 20.15 -17.36 -20.84
N ARG A 105 20.73 -18.43 -20.28
CA ARG A 105 21.73 -19.25 -21.00
C ARG A 105 21.16 -19.99 -22.21
N GLN A 106 19.87 -20.34 -22.17
CA GLN A 106 19.20 -21.08 -23.25
C GLN A 106 18.68 -20.14 -24.34
N HIS A 107 18.24 -18.93 -24.00
CA HIS A 107 17.56 -18.02 -24.90
C HIS A 107 18.43 -16.84 -25.37
N GLY A 108 19.58 -16.62 -24.74
CA GLY A 108 20.45 -15.48 -25.02
C GLY A 108 19.98 -14.18 -24.33
N PRO A 109 20.70 -13.07 -24.53
CA PRO A 109 20.34 -11.77 -23.96
C PRO A 109 19.15 -11.13 -24.68
N LEU A 110 18.30 -10.43 -23.92
CA LEU A 110 17.28 -9.51 -24.45
C LEU A 110 17.92 -8.14 -24.69
N THR A 111 17.70 -7.55 -25.86
CA THR A 111 18.27 -6.26 -26.27
C THR A 111 17.25 -5.14 -26.30
N THR A 112 15.99 -5.47 -26.57
CA THR A 112 14.87 -4.53 -26.62
C THR A 112 13.66 -5.08 -25.87
N PRO A 113 12.74 -4.24 -25.38
CA PRO A 113 11.48 -4.72 -24.84
C PRO A 113 10.67 -5.59 -25.81
N ASP A 114 10.77 -5.35 -27.12
CA ASP A 114 10.04 -6.11 -28.14
C ASP A 114 10.47 -7.57 -28.24
N ASP A 115 11.70 -7.90 -27.83
CA ASP A 115 12.20 -9.27 -27.80
C ASP A 115 11.30 -10.18 -26.92
N LEU A 116 10.66 -9.60 -25.90
CA LEU A 116 9.79 -10.31 -24.95
C LEU A 116 8.53 -10.90 -25.58
N GLN A 117 8.07 -10.35 -26.71
CA GLN A 117 6.90 -10.88 -27.42
C GLN A 117 7.12 -12.32 -27.92
N ARG A 118 8.39 -12.74 -28.03
CA ARG A 118 8.79 -14.07 -28.51
C ARG A 118 9.00 -15.07 -27.36
N HIS A 119 8.76 -14.65 -26.12
CA HIS A 119 9.06 -15.42 -24.92
C HIS A 119 7.84 -15.62 -24.02
N ASN A 120 7.80 -16.77 -23.34
CA ASN A 120 6.75 -17.05 -22.35
C ASN A 120 7.00 -16.23 -21.08
N CYS A 121 6.35 -15.07 -20.99
CA CYS A 121 6.47 -14.16 -19.87
C CYS A 121 5.52 -14.56 -18.73
N LEU A 122 6.03 -14.62 -17.50
CA LEU A 122 5.20 -14.84 -16.32
C LEU A 122 4.50 -13.53 -15.92
N LEU A 123 3.16 -13.54 -15.93
CA LEU A 123 2.34 -12.40 -15.56
C LEU A 123 1.63 -12.66 -14.23
N TYR A 124 1.43 -11.61 -13.43
CA TYR A 124 0.61 -11.69 -12.24
C TYR A 124 -0.86 -11.48 -12.61
N SER A 125 -1.70 -12.50 -12.38
CA SER A 125 -3.10 -12.52 -12.80
C SER A 125 -3.96 -11.40 -12.22
N HIS A 126 -3.57 -10.84 -11.09
CA HIS A 126 -4.33 -9.79 -10.38
C HIS A 126 -3.65 -8.42 -10.43
N PHE A 127 -2.65 -8.22 -11.29
CA PHE A 127 -2.12 -6.88 -11.55
C PHE A 127 -3.04 -6.14 -12.53
N ALA A 128 -3.21 -4.83 -12.31
CA ALA A 128 -4.14 -3.99 -13.07
C ALA A 128 -3.87 -3.98 -14.59
N SER A 129 -2.65 -4.28 -15.02
CA SER A 129 -2.30 -4.50 -16.43
C SER A 129 -1.69 -5.88 -16.66
N GLN A 130 -2.19 -6.59 -17.67
CA GLN A 130 -1.53 -7.77 -18.26
C GLN A 130 -0.43 -7.37 -19.28
N HIS A 131 -0.10 -6.08 -19.33
CA HIS A 131 0.88 -5.52 -20.26
C HIS A 131 2.06 -4.96 -19.48
N TRP A 132 3.27 -5.17 -20.01
CA TRP A 132 4.48 -4.56 -19.48
C TRP A 132 4.70 -3.19 -20.12
N GLN A 133 5.00 -2.21 -19.29
CA GLN A 133 5.36 -0.86 -19.72
C GLN A 133 6.82 -0.63 -19.35
N PHE A 134 7.60 -0.18 -20.34
CA PHE A 134 8.99 0.18 -20.19
C PHE A 134 9.13 1.66 -20.50
N SER A 135 9.77 2.40 -19.60
CA SER A 135 10.20 3.77 -19.81
C SER A 135 11.70 3.77 -20.06
N ASP A 136 12.16 4.56 -21.01
CA ASP A 136 13.58 4.81 -21.22
C ASP A 136 14.07 5.95 -20.30
N ALA A 137 15.30 6.43 -20.52
CA ALA A 137 15.86 7.52 -19.73
C ALA A 137 15.15 8.88 -19.95
N GLN A 138 14.31 9.00 -20.97
CA GLN A 138 13.60 10.21 -21.39
C GLN A 138 12.14 10.22 -20.92
N GLY A 139 11.60 9.06 -20.54
CA GLY A 139 10.29 8.90 -19.89
C GLY A 139 9.32 8.10 -20.73
#